data_AF-A0A3A9C1Y1-F1
#
_entry.id   AF-A0A3A9C1Y1-F1
#
_cell.length_a   1.000
_cell.length_b   1.000
_cell.length_c   1.000
_cell.angle_alpha   90.00
_cell.angle_beta   90.00
_cell.angle_gamma   90.00
#
_symmetry.space_group_name_H-M   'P 1'
#
loop_
_entity.id
_entity.type
_entity.pdbx_description
1 polymer ?
#
loop_
_entity_poly.entity_id
_entity_poly.type
_entity_poly.pdbx_seq_one_letter_code
_entity_poly.pdbx_strand_id
1 'polypeptide(L)'
;MLNHVETIFDGMVDMMKKLKKPSYKKNMESFREKNDHFFQEMAQYVVERENREEAVREVAEVFTSAVEENFSVRGRIRPRTQADLNFFMIYYVFPAILLTESEAADLIASGIRDTWRKKFKDSNIDYTDYDRLYNTFRDKILGIF
;
A
#
# COMPACT_ATOMS: atom_id res chain seq x y z
N MET A 1 -14.31 7.58 -8.31
CA MET A 1 -12.90 7.72 -7.91
C MET A 1 -12.57 6.47 -7.12
N LEU A 2 -11.58 5.69 -7.54
CA LEU A 2 -11.09 4.46 -6.88
C LEU A 2 -12.18 3.41 -6.60
N ASN A 3 -13.05 3.15 -7.58
CA ASN A 3 -14.12 2.16 -7.42
C ASN A 3 -13.51 0.76 -7.25
N HIS A 4 -13.89 0.05 -6.19
CA HIS A 4 -13.39 -1.30 -5.88
C HIS A 4 -11.90 -1.38 -5.48
N VAL A 5 -11.31 -0.29 -4.98
CA VAL A 5 -9.89 -0.25 -4.58
C VAL A 5 -9.56 -1.21 -3.43
N GLU A 6 -10.55 -1.66 -2.66
CA GLU A 6 -10.37 -2.71 -1.65
C GLU A 6 -9.85 -4.03 -2.23
N THR A 7 -10.07 -4.28 -3.53
CA THR A 7 -9.59 -5.49 -4.24
C THR A 7 -8.07 -5.54 -4.39
N ILE A 8 -7.36 -4.43 -4.12
CA ILE A 8 -5.90 -4.41 -3.98
C ILE A 8 -5.42 -5.42 -2.91
N PHE A 9 -6.24 -5.67 -1.89
CA PHE A 9 -5.90 -6.59 -0.80
C PHE A 9 -6.26 -8.05 -1.10
N ASP A 10 -6.83 -8.35 -2.27
CA ASP A 10 -7.12 -9.72 -2.69
C ASP A 10 -5.82 -10.55 -2.76
N GLY A 11 -5.82 -11.73 -2.14
CA GLY A 11 -4.65 -12.61 -2.14
C GLY A 11 -3.50 -12.13 -1.23
N MET A 12 -3.68 -11.07 -0.45
CA MET A 12 -2.70 -10.54 0.51
C MET A 12 -2.04 -11.64 1.35
N VAL A 13 -2.85 -12.56 1.91
CA VAL A 13 -2.37 -13.64 2.78
C VAL A 13 -1.36 -14.53 2.05
N ASP A 14 -1.61 -14.86 0.79
CA ASP A 14 -0.73 -15.74 0.01
C ASP A 14 0.56 -15.04 -0.40
N MET A 15 0.47 -13.76 -0.78
CA MET A 15 1.63 -12.94 -1.12
C MET A 15 2.56 -12.69 0.07
N MET A 16 2.00 -12.66 1.28
CA MET A 16 2.72 -12.45 2.54
C MET A 16 3.36 -13.73 3.11
N LYS A 17 2.96 -14.94 2.66
CA LYS A 17 3.51 -16.22 3.17
C LYS A 17 5.00 -16.42 2.88
N LYS A 18 5.55 -15.82 1.82
CA LYS A 18 6.94 -16.04 1.37
C LYS A 18 7.60 -14.73 0.92
N LEU A 19 7.88 -13.85 1.88
CA LEU A 19 8.67 -12.64 1.67
C LEU A 19 10.17 -12.97 1.55
N LYS A 20 10.55 -13.71 0.50
CA LYS A 20 11.94 -13.90 0.07
C LYS A 20 12.20 -13.06 -1.15
N LYS A 21 13.42 -12.54 -1.30
CA LYS A 21 13.80 -11.61 -2.39
C LYS A 21 13.29 -12.02 -3.80
N PRO A 22 13.45 -13.27 -4.28
CA PRO A 22 12.95 -13.66 -5.60
C PRO A 22 11.43 -13.69 -5.69
N SER A 23 10.75 -14.18 -4.64
CA SER A 23 9.29 -14.24 -4.57
C SER A 23 8.69 -12.85 -4.44
N TYR A 24 9.31 -11.97 -3.66
CA TYR A 24 8.86 -10.60 -3.48
C TYR A 24 8.89 -9.80 -4.78
N LYS A 25 9.98 -9.91 -5.57
CA LYS A 25 10.05 -9.29 -6.90
C LYS A 25 8.90 -9.76 -7.80
N LYS A 26 8.76 -11.08 -7.97
CA LYS A 26 7.70 -11.66 -8.81
C LYS A 26 6.30 -11.25 -8.32
N ASN A 27 6.08 -11.28 -7.01
CA ASN A 27 4.79 -10.91 -6.43
C ASN A 27 4.49 -9.43 -6.62
N MET A 28 5.49 -8.55 -6.49
CA MET A 28 5.32 -7.11 -6.74
C MET A 28 5.00 -6.83 -8.21
N GLU A 29 5.67 -7.50 -9.15
CA GLU A 29 5.37 -7.40 -10.59
C GLU A 29 3.91 -7.80 -10.86
N SER A 30 3.47 -8.98 -10.43
CA SER A 30 2.08 -9.42 -10.61
C SER A 30 1.06 -8.55 -9.86
N PHE A 31 1.44 -8.02 -8.69
CA PHE A 31 0.60 -7.08 -7.94
C PHE A 31 0.34 -5.80 -8.71
N ARG A 32 1.39 -5.22 -9.31
CA ARG A 32 1.27 -4.03 -10.13
C ARG A 32 0.51 -4.33 -11.43
N GLU A 33 0.81 -5.42 -12.13
CA GLU A 33 0.05 -5.82 -13.33
C GLU A 33 -1.47 -5.83 -13.09
N LYS A 34 -1.91 -6.29 -11.92
CA LYS A 34 -3.34 -6.28 -11.55
C LYS A 34 -3.85 -4.90 -11.13
N ASN A 35 -3.06 -4.14 -10.36
CA ASN A 35 -3.58 -3.01 -9.57
C ASN A 35 -3.04 -1.63 -9.99
N ASP A 36 -2.12 -1.51 -10.94
CA ASP A 36 -1.45 -0.24 -11.27
C ASP A 36 -2.45 0.85 -11.67
N HIS A 37 -3.55 0.46 -12.33
CA HIS A 37 -4.63 1.38 -12.71
C HIS A 37 -5.17 2.22 -11.53
N PHE A 38 -5.26 1.66 -10.32
CA PHE A 38 -5.67 2.42 -9.14
C PHE A 38 -4.62 3.48 -8.77
N PHE A 39 -3.34 3.11 -8.76
CA PHE A 39 -2.27 4.03 -8.40
C PHE A 39 -2.11 5.14 -9.44
N GLN A 40 -2.29 4.82 -10.73
CA GLN A 40 -2.34 5.82 -11.81
C GLN A 40 -3.55 6.74 -11.69
N GLU A 41 -4.74 6.21 -11.36
CA GLU A 41 -5.94 7.03 -11.12
C GLU A 41 -5.71 8.01 -9.94
N MET A 42 -5.12 7.54 -8.82
CA MET A 42 -4.74 8.41 -7.70
C MET A 42 -3.79 9.53 -8.14
N ALA A 43 -2.73 9.16 -8.87
CA ALA A 43 -1.71 10.09 -9.35
C ALA A 43 -2.31 11.14 -10.28
N GLN A 44 -3.08 10.72 -11.28
CA GLN A 44 -3.74 11.60 -12.23
C GLN A 44 -4.70 12.55 -11.52
N TYR A 45 -5.54 12.02 -10.61
CA TYR A 45 -6.48 12.82 -9.85
C TYR A 45 -5.80 13.94 -9.06
N VAL A 46 -4.66 13.66 -8.43
CA VAL A 46 -3.93 14.67 -7.65
C VAL A 46 -3.23 15.68 -8.56
N VAL A 47 -2.61 15.23 -9.65
CA VAL A 47 -1.84 16.11 -10.56
C VAL A 47 -2.75 17.10 -11.28
N GLU A 48 -3.96 16.70 -11.67
CA GLU A 48 -4.93 17.54 -12.38
C GLU A 48 -5.60 18.62 -11.50
N ARG A 49 -5.38 18.57 -10.17
CA ARG A 49 -6.01 19.49 -9.22
C ARG A 49 -5.06 20.63 -8.86
N GLU A 50 -5.62 21.84 -8.81
CA GLU A 50 -4.91 23.03 -8.34
C GLU A 50 -4.50 22.88 -6.86
N ASN A 51 -5.43 22.44 -6.01
CA ASN A 51 -5.18 22.15 -4.60
C ASN A 51 -4.81 20.68 -4.40
N ARG A 52 -3.53 20.36 -4.60
CA ARG A 52 -3.01 18.98 -4.48
C ARG A 52 -3.18 18.41 -3.07
N GLU A 53 -3.03 19.22 -2.03
CA GLU A 53 -3.20 18.76 -0.65
C GLU A 53 -4.63 18.32 -0.36
N GLU A 54 -5.62 19.04 -0.89
CA GLU A 54 -7.03 18.65 -0.77
C GLU A 54 -7.32 17.37 -1.56
N ALA A 55 -6.82 17.28 -2.79
CA ALA A 55 -6.97 16.07 -3.60
C ALA A 55 -6.36 14.83 -2.93
N VAL A 56 -5.19 14.98 -2.29
CA VAL A 56 -4.55 13.91 -1.52
C VAL A 56 -5.40 13.49 -0.32
N ARG A 57 -6.00 14.45 0.41
CA ARG A 57 -6.91 14.13 1.52
C ARG A 57 -8.12 13.32 1.05
N GLU A 58 -8.71 13.70 -0.09
CA GLU A 58 -9.83 12.98 -0.69
C GLU A 58 -9.44 11.56 -1.12
N VAL A 59 -8.31 11.40 -1.81
CA VAL A 59 -7.77 10.08 -2.18
C VAL A 59 -7.56 9.20 -0.96
N ALA A 60 -6.94 9.75 0.09
CA ALA A 60 -6.68 9.01 1.32
C ALA A 60 -7.97 8.61 2.05
N GLU A 61 -8.97 9.49 2.08
CA GLU A 61 -10.26 9.18 2.70
C GLU A 61 -11.02 8.11 1.92
N VAL A 62 -11.08 8.21 0.58
CA VAL A 62 -11.73 7.20 -0.26
C VAL A 62 -11.04 5.85 -0.12
N PHE A 63 -9.71 5.81 -0.22
CA PHE A 63 -8.93 4.58 -0.09
C PHE A 63 -9.18 3.91 1.28
N THR A 64 -9.05 4.67 2.36
CA THR A 64 -9.17 4.10 3.72
C THR A 64 -10.62 3.75 4.07
N SER A 65 -11.61 4.45 3.53
CA SER A 65 -13.03 4.10 3.69
C SER A 65 -13.36 2.78 3.01
N ALA A 66 -12.91 2.58 1.77
CA ALA A 66 -13.11 1.31 1.07
C ALA A 66 -12.51 0.12 1.84
N VAL A 67 -11.32 0.30 2.42
CA VAL A 67 -10.69 -0.71 3.27
C VAL A 67 -11.51 -0.95 4.55
N GLU A 68 -11.94 0.11 5.23
CA GLU A 68 -12.74 -0.02 6.45
C GLU A 68 -14.04 -0.77 6.19
N GLU A 69 -14.76 -0.41 5.13
CA GLU A 69 -16.03 -1.02 4.72
C GLU A 69 -15.87 -2.52 4.41
N ASN A 70 -14.79 -2.89 3.72
CA ASN A 70 -14.55 -4.27 3.31
C ASN A 70 -14.09 -5.18 4.47
N PHE A 71 -13.28 -4.67 5.39
CA PHE A 71 -12.63 -5.49 6.42
C PHE A 71 -13.25 -5.37 7.82
N SER A 72 -14.13 -4.39 8.05
CA SER A 72 -14.79 -4.22 9.34
C SER A 72 -15.92 -5.21 9.55
N VAL A 73 -15.91 -5.88 10.71
CA VAL A 73 -17.03 -6.70 11.16
C VAL A 73 -17.64 -6.00 12.37
N ARG A 74 -18.91 -5.57 12.25
CA ARG A 74 -19.61 -4.76 13.26
C ARG A 74 -18.85 -3.46 13.61
N GLY A 75 -18.38 -2.77 12.58
CA GLY A 75 -17.72 -1.46 12.70
C GLY A 75 -16.31 -1.50 13.26
N ARG A 76 -15.65 -2.67 13.28
CA ARG A 76 -14.24 -2.80 13.70
C ARG A 76 -13.49 -3.84 12.87
N ILE A 77 -12.27 -3.51 12.50
CA ILE A 77 -11.31 -4.47 11.95
C ILE A 77 -10.71 -5.28 13.11
N ARG A 78 -10.64 -6.61 12.94
CA ARG A 78 -10.02 -7.49 13.94
C ARG A 78 -8.51 -7.21 14.04
N PRO A 79 -7.89 -7.26 15.23
CA PRO A 79 -6.47 -6.93 15.39
C PRO A 79 -5.53 -7.73 14.47
N ARG A 80 -5.81 -9.02 14.27
CA ARG A 80 -5.01 -9.86 13.37
C ARG A 80 -5.10 -9.37 11.91
N THR A 81 -6.31 -9.08 11.44
CA THR A 81 -6.55 -8.53 10.10
C THR A 81 -5.87 -7.17 9.96
N GLN A 82 -5.96 -6.31 10.97
CA GLN A 82 -5.28 -5.01 10.94
C GLN A 82 -3.76 -5.15 10.81
N ALA A 83 -3.16 -6.11 11.53
CA ALA A 83 -1.73 -6.39 11.40
C ALA A 83 -1.38 -6.87 9.99
N ASP A 84 -2.16 -7.78 9.41
CA ASP A 84 -1.95 -8.26 8.04
C ASP A 84 -2.08 -7.11 7.01
N LEU A 85 -3.10 -6.24 7.15
CA LEU A 85 -3.27 -5.04 6.33
C LEU A 85 -2.09 -4.07 6.45
N ASN A 86 -1.66 -3.77 7.68
CA ASN A 86 -0.50 -2.91 7.95
C ASN A 86 0.76 -3.44 7.26
N PHE A 87 1.02 -4.74 7.35
CA PHE A 87 2.17 -5.34 6.66
C PHE A 87 2.02 -5.24 5.15
N PHE A 88 0.84 -5.50 4.60
CA PHE A 88 0.62 -5.41 3.16
C PHE A 88 0.76 -3.98 2.63
N MET A 89 0.34 -2.98 3.42
CA MET A 89 0.59 -1.57 3.12
C MET A 89 2.10 -1.29 2.97
N ILE A 90 2.90 -1.73 3.96
CA ILE A 90 4.35 -1.54 3.99
C ILE A 90 5.03 -2.27 2.82
N TYR A 91 4.65 -3.52 2.57
CA TYR A 91 5.37 -4.37 1.62
C TYR A 91 4.91 -4.20 0.16
N TYR A 92 3.66 -3.82 -0.09
CA TYR A 92 3.10 -3.82 -1.45
C TYR A 92 2.49 -2.49 -1.84
N VAL A 93 1.56 -1.94 -1.04
CA VAL A 93 0.79 -0.76 -1.45
C VAL A 93 1.67 0.49 -1.55
N PHE A 94 2.41 0.85 -0.49
CA PHE A 94 3.24 2.05 -0.55
C PHE A 94 4.36 1.97 -1.59
N PRO A 95 5.13 0.86 -1.68
CA PRO A 95 6.13 0.73 -2.73
C PRO A 95 5.52 0.83 -4.14
N ALA A 96 4.32 0.28 -4.37
CA ALA A 96 3.66 0.38 -5.66
C ALA A 96 3.19 1.80 -5.99
N ILE A 97 2.69 2.56 -5.01
CA ILE A 97 2.39 4.00 -5.17
C ILE A 97 3.66 4.74 -5.60
N LEU A 98 4.78 4.50 -4.92
CA LEU A 98 6.06 5.15 -5.22
C LEU A 98 6.66 4.74 -6.57
N LEU A 99 6.33 3.54 -7.07
CA LEU A 99 6.70 3.05 -8.39
C LEU A 99 5.86 3.63 -9.54
N THR A 100 4.87 4.48 -9.27
CA THR A 100 4.12 5.18 -10.33
C THR A 100 4.94 6.23 -11.07
N GLU A 101 6.11 6.62 -10.52
CA GLU A 101 6.98 7.68 -11.04
C GLU A 101 6.27 9.04 -11.24
N SER A 102 5.13 9.24 -10.58
CA SER A 102 4.41 10.51 -10.57
C SER A 102 5.03 11.49 -9.58
N GLU A 103 5.04 12.78 -9.93
CA GLU A 103 5.42 13.85 -9.00
C GLU A 103 4.51 13.95 -7.76
N ALA A 104 3.32 13.34 -7.80
CA ALA A 104 2.39 13.27 -6.67
C ALA A 104 2.58 12.02 -5.78
N ALA A 105 3.45 11.07 -6.16
CA ALA A 105 3.52 9.76 -5.51
C ALA A 105 3.83 9.84 -4.00
N ASP A 106 4.81 10.66 -3.61
CA ASP A 106 5.19 10.83 -2.19
C ASP A 106 4.09 11.54 -1.37
N LEU A 107 3.43 12.53 -1.98
CA LEU A 107 2.27 13.21 -1.38
C LEU A 107 1.10 12.26 -1.17
N ILE A 108 0.81 11.37 -2.13
CA ILE A 108 -0.23 10.35 -2.00
C ILE A 108 0.14 9.34 -0.90
N ALA A 109 1.38 8.83 -0.91
CA ALA A 109 1.84 7.87 0.09
C ALA A 109 1.78 8.44 1.53
N SER A 110 2.23 9.69 1.72
CA SER A 110 2.13 10.40 3.00
C SER A 110 0.69 10.67 3.42
N GLY A 111 -0.17 11.13 2.51
CA GLY A 111 -1.58 11.34 2.79
C GLY A 111 -2.31 10.07 3.23
N ILE A 112 -2.11 8.98 2.50
CA ILE A 112 -2.68 7.67 2.85
C ILE A 112 -2.14 7.19 4.20
N ARG A 113 -0.83 7.28 4.44
CA ARG A 113 -0.21 6.91 5.73
C ARG A 113 -0.84 7.69 6.89
N ASP A 114 -0.98 8.99 6.75
CA ASP A 114 -1.46 9.86 7.84
C ASP A 114 -2.94 9.64 8.12
N THR A 115 -3.77 9.41 7.10
CA THR A 115 -5.17 9.03 7.28
C THR A 115 -5.31 7.62 7.86
N TRP A 116 -4.52 6.66 7.39
CA TRP A 116 -4.48 5.29 7.89
C TRP A 116 -4.19 5.26 9.41
N ARG A 117 -3.16 6.02 9.83
CA ARG A 117 -2.75 6.18 11.24
C ARG A 117 -3.86 6.73 12.14
N LYS A 118 -4.67 7.65 11.61
CA LYS A 118 -5.79 8.26 12.35
C LYS A 118 -7.00 7.33 12.43
N LYS A 119 -7.28 6.60 11.35
CA LYS A 119 -8.50 5.82 11.19
C LYS A 119 -8.42 4.45 11.86
N PHE A 120 -7.28 3.77 11.75
CA PHE A 120 -7.13 2.40 12.24
C PHE A 120 -6.32 2.33 13.53
N LYS A 121 -6.63 1.37 14.40
CA LYS A 121 -5.85 1.14 15.62
C LYS A 121 -4.53 0.43 15.31
N ASP A 122 -3.51 0.67 16.14
CA ASP A 122 -2.19 0.02 16.04
C ASP A 122 -1.58 0.09 14.63
N SER A 123 -1.81 1.24 13.97
CA SER A 123 -1.57 1.43 12.53
C SER A 123 -0.48 2.48 12.26
N ASN A 124 0.37 2.76 13.26
CA ASN A 124 1.50 3.67 13.15
C ASN A 124 2.64 3.04 12.31
N ILE A 125 2.37 2.89 11.02
CA ILE A 125 3.28 2.36 10.01
C ILE A 125 3.95 3.50 9.27
N ASP A 126 5.18 3.29 8.81
CA ASP A 126 5.86 4.16 7.87
C ASP A 126 6.05 3.45 6.53
N TYR A 127 6.53 4.17 5.52
CA TYR A 127 6.76 3.60 4.20
C TYR A 127 8.17 3.83 3.68
N THR A 128 8.55 3.04 2.69
CA THR A 128 9.79 3.18 1.95
C THR A 128 9.56 2.75 0.50
N ASP A 129 10.47 3.15 -0.39
CA ASP A 129 10.40 2.76 -1.80
C ASP A 129 10.73 1.28 -2.01
N TYR A 130 10.37 0.78 -3.20
CA TYR A 130 10.57 -0.62 -3.56
C TYR A 130 12.04 -1.03 -3.48
N ASP A 131 12.98 -0.21 -3.97
CA ASP A 131 14.38 -0.59 -4.05
C ASP A 131 15.02 -0.75 -2.67
N ARG A 132 14.73 0.17 -1.75
CA ARG A 132 15.17 0.07 -0.35
C ARG A 132 14.61 -1.17 0.29
N LEU A 133 13.31 -1.40 0.17
CA LEU A 133 12.65 -2.56 0.75
C LEU A 133 13.17 -3.87 0.15
N TYR A 134 13.30 -3.94 -1.18
CA TYR A 134 13.83 -5.09 -1.93
C TYR A 134 15.22 -5.47 -1.45
N ASN A 135 16.07 -4.48 -1.18
CA ASN A 135 17.44 -4.69 -0.69
C ASN A 135 17.51 -5.07 0.80
N THR A 136 16.46 -4.85 1.60
CA THR A 136 16.41 -5.37 2.98
C THR A 136 16.23 -6.89 3.03
N PHE A 137 15.66 -7.51 1.98
CA PHE A 137 15.60 -8.95 1.89
C PHE A 137 17.00 -9.49 1.68
N ARG A 138 17.55 -10.16 2.70
CA ARG A 138 18.83 -10.84 2.59
C ARG A 138 18.76 -11.84 1.44
N ASP A 139 19.63 -11.66 0.46
CA ASP A 139 20.13 -12.80 -0.29
C ASP A 139 20.82 -13.69 0.75
N LYS A 140 20.52 -14.99 0.77
CA LYS A 140 21.40 -15.89 1.50
C LYS A 140 22.80 -15.68 0.92
N ILE A 141 23.70 -15.08 1.70
CA ILE A 141 25.08 -15.48 1.98
C ILE A 141 25.58 -14.55 3.09
N LEU A 142 25.62 -15.07 4.32
CA LEU A 142 26.68 -14.76 5.27
C LEU A 142 27.16 -16.11 5.81
N GLY A 143 28.37 -16.46 5.37
CA GLY A 143 29.23 -17.58 5.76
C GLY A 143 28.70 -18.60 6.77
N ILE A 144 28.50 -19.82 6.29
CA ILE A 144 28.96 -20.99 7.03
C ILE A 144 30.00 -21.69 6.15
N PHE A 145 31.24 -21.59 6.63
CA PHE A 145 32.34 -22.53 6.42
C PHE A 145 32.08 -23.81 7.20
#